data_AF-A0A842G6I4-F1
#
_entry.id   AF-A0A842G6I4-F1
#
_cell.length_a   1.000
_cell.length_b   1.000
_cell.length_c   1.000
_cell.angle_alpha   90.00
_cell.angle_beta   90.00
_cell.angle_gamma   90.00
#
_symmetry.space_group_name_H-M   'P 1'
#
loop_
_entity.id
_entity.type
_entity.pdbx_description
1 polymer ?
#
loop_
_entity_poly.entity_id
_entity_poly.type
_entity_poly.pdbx_seq_one_letter_code
_entity_poly.pdbx_strand_id
1 'polypeptide(L)'
;ISTNYQAYINADCLKDVMLNISRGIFIEGDSNNIKRYEIPVGVLYNKSPDVFDEYIKKNSYLSDFKSFSLLQQIRSKFMNYYYTVNFAHNLSGSDQIEWFNVLNLAGSSVSSLEMKLTILQIKGLDFYKEYAKPFIGIFEQNGYDVLFTHKKTEVSIPLSTLNPAYEVILGKEHSSNYSPMASDAKPSAVLSMGNEDLRKAFQLALKSIEKTFDFIQENDLQEPTRIDEITYLAGYFIYNNSVSSEKKDKLVKWYSEIDFAKQDNTKRRMMFTELIKL
;
A
#
# COMPACT_ATOMS: atom_id res chain seq x y z
N ILE A 1 15.62 10.05 4.37
CA ILE A 1 14.76 9.74 5.54
C ILE A 1 13.43 10.47 5.31
N SER A 2 12.25 10.02 5.78
CA SER A 2 11.06 10.88 5.58
C SER A 2 11.25 12.16 6.42
N THR A 3 11.13 13.32 5.78
CA THR A 3 11.21 14.65 6.41
C THR A 3 10.29 14.75 7.64
N ASN A 4 9.19 13.99 7.63
CA ASN A 4 8.24 13.93 8.74
C ASN A 4 8.78 13.23 9.98
N TYR A 5 9.46 12.08 9.83
CA TYR A 5 10.09 11.41 10.98
C TYR A 5 11.24 12.26 11.55
N GLN A 6 12.05 12.88 10.68
CA GLN A 6 13.10 13.81 11.11
C GLN A 6 12.54 14.97 11.92
N ALA A 7 11.40 15.54 11.51
CA ALA A 7 10.74 16.59 12.29
C ALA A 7 10.20 16.03 13.62
N TYR A 8 9.65 14.81 13.62
CA TYR A 8 9.14 14.16 14.81
C TYR A 8 10.18 13.92 15.89
N ILE A 9 11.38 13.45 15.51
CA ILE A 9 12.50 13.23 16.44
C ILE A 9 13.36 14.47 16.67
N ASN A 10 13.02 15.61 16.06
CA ASN A 10 13.81 16.83 16.08
C ASN A 10 15.26 16.62 15.62
N ALA A 11 15.43 15.99 14.45
CA ALA A 11 16.74 15.72 13.86
C ALA A 11 17.46 17.02 13.47
N ASP A 12 18.78 17.06 13.69
CA ASP A 12 19.61 18.25 13.44
C ASP A 12 19.55 18.73 11.98
N CYS A 13 19.33 17.82 11.03
CA CYS A 13 19.21 18.15 9.61
C CYS A 13 17.98 19.01 9.25
N LEU A 14 17.05 19.23 10.19
CA LEU A 14 15.89 20.11 10.01
C LEU A 14 15.90 21.33 10.95
N LYS A 15 16.98 21.57 11.68
CA LYS A 15 17.06 22.65 12.67
C LYS A 15 16.76 24.03 12.08
N ASP A 16 17.14 24.23 10.82
CA ASP A 16 17.01 25.48 10.09
C ASP A 16 15.69 25.58 9.31
N VAL A 17 14.82 24.55 9.36
CA VAL A 17 13.51 24.59 8.71
C VAL A 17 12.45 25.07 9.70
N MET A 18 11.70 26.10 9.32
CA MET A 18 10.72 26.75 10.20
C MET A 18 9.39 26.99 9.48
N LEU A 19 8.29 26.88 10.21
CA LEU A 19 7.01 27.41 9.76
C LEU A 19 6.96 28.91 10.07
N ASN A 20 6.86 29.74 9.03
CA ASN A 20 6.56 31.15 9.18
C ASN A 20 5.03 31.34 9.16
N ILE A 21 4.44 31.58 10.33
CA ILE A 21 2.99 31.61 10.49
C ILE A 21 2.38 32.85 9.82
N SER A 22 3.11 33.98 9.81
CA SER A 22 2.64 35.21 9.17
C SER A 22 2.47 35.06 7.65
N ARG A 23 3.26 34.17 7.03
CA ARG A 23 3.24 33.91 5.59
C ARG A 23 2.55 32.60 5.22
N GLY A 24 2.32 31.72 6.19
CA GLY A 24 1.73 30.39 5.97
C GLY A 24 2.60 29.44 5.16
N ILE A 25 3.93 29.60 5.19
CA ILE A 25 4.87 28.78 4.42
C ILE A 25 6.01 28.27 5.30
N PHE A 26 6.57 27.12 4.91
CA PHE A 26 7.86 26.67 5.44
C PHE A 26 8.99 27.42 4.75
N ILE A 27 9.99 27.81 5.53
CA ILE A 27 11.19 28.49 5.06
C ILE A 27 12.42 27.82 5.65
N GLU A 28 13.53 27.94 4.93
CA GLU A 28 14.86 27.73 5.46
C GLU A 28 15.32 29.04 6.11
N GLY A 29 15.69 28.99 7.38
CA GLY A 29 16.01 30.13 8.24
C GLY A 29 17.27 29.86 9.07
N ASP A 30 17.55 30.73 10.03
CA ASP A 30 18.68 30.58 10.94
C ASP A 30 18.15 30.15 12.30
N SER A 31 18.46 28.91 12.70
CA SER A 31 18.11 28.35 14.02
C SER A 31 18.61 29.19 15.21
N ASN A 32 19.61 30.05 15.03
CA ASN A 32 20.11 30.95 16.06
C ASN A 32 19.36 32.29 16.13
N ASN A 33 18.54 32.61 15.12
CA ASN A 33 17.84 33.88 15.02
C ASN A 33 16.37 33.70 14.59
N ILE A 34 15.63 32.96 15.40
CA ILE A 34 14.22 32.64 15.16
C ILE A 34 13.35 33.88 15.41
N LYS A 35 12.55 34.28 14.42
CA LYS A 35 11.64 35.42 14.60
C LYS A 35 10.42 35.02 15.41
N ARG A 36 9.79 36.01 16.07
CA ARG A 36 8.63 35.77 16.96
C ARG A 36 7.44 35.05 16.30
N TYR A 37 7.28 35.13 14.98
CA TYR A 37 6.22 34.50 14.20
C TYR A 37 6.66 33.22 13.48
N GLU A 38 7.85 32.72 13.81
CA GLU A 38 8.43 31.49 13.27
C GLU A 38 8.48 30.42 14.36
N ILE A 39 8.31 29.16 13.97
CA ILE A 39 8.48 28.00 14.84
C ILE A 39 9.27 26.92 14.10
N PRO A 40 10.35 26.37 14.68
CA PRO A 40 11.09 25.26 14.08
C PRO A 40 10.19 24.05 13.85
N VAL A 41 10.34 23.38 12.71
CA VAL A 41 9.51 22.20 12.39
C VAL A 41 9.74 21.05 13.37
N GLY A 42 10.97 20.89 13.88
CA GLY A 42 11.30 19.89 14.88
C GLY A 42 10.72 20.15 16.27
N VAL A 43 10.30 21.40 16.54
CA VAL A 43 9.54 21.78 17.74
C VAL A 43 8.04 21.62 17.48
N LEU A 44 7.54 22.17 16.37
CA LEU A 44 6.12 22.10 15.98
C LEU A 44 5.61 20.66 15.93
N TYR A 45 6.38 19.77 15.33
CA TYR A 45 6.01 18.37 15.11
C TYR A 45 6.69 17.41 16.09
N ASN A 46 7.30 17.91 17.16
CA ASN A 46 8.05 17.09 18.11
C ASN A 46 7.19 15.97 18.70
N LYS A 47 7.81 14.81 18.96
CA LYS A 47 7.20 13.69 19.66
C LYS A 47 6.64 14.02 21.04
N SER A 48 7.36 14.84 21.80
CA SER A 48 6.94 15.26 23.13
C SER A 48 6.06 16.50 22.99
N PRO A 49 4.80 16.47 23.44
CA PRO A 49 3.96 17.66 23.54
C PRO A 49 4.61 18.75 24.39
N ASP A 50 5.38 18.36 25.41
CA ASP A 50 6.05 19.30 26.32
C ASP A 50 7.05 20.19 25.59
N VAL A 51 7.79 19.65 24.60
CA VAL A 51 8.73 20.44 23.78
C VAL A 51 8.01 21.56 23.03
N PHE A 52 6.83 21.25 22.48
CA PHE A 52 5.99 22.26 21.82
C PHE A 52 5.44 23.26 22.84
N ASP A 53 4.85 22.79 23.94
CA ASP A 53 4.20 23.63 24.94
C ASP A 53 5.18 24.59 25.64
N GLU A 54 6.38 24.10 25.98
CA GLU A 54 7.44 24.93 26.56
C GLU A 54 7.92 26.01 25.60
N TYR A 55 8.02 25.70 24.31
CA TYR A 55 8.43 26.67 23.30
C TYR A 55 7.38 27.77 23.12
N ILE A 56 6.11 27.40 23.02
CA ILE A 56 5.00 28.35 22.89
C ILE A 56 4.92 29.27 24.11
N LYS A 57 5.05 28.73 25.33
CA LYS A 57 5.01 29.53 26.58
C LYS A 57 6.08 30.63 26.61
N LYS A 58 7.24 30.40 25.99
CA LYS A 58 8.36 31.35 25.93
C LYS A 58 8.18 32.41 24.83
N ASN A 59 7.23 32.25 23.91
CA ASN A 59 6.99 33.18 22.81
C ASN A 59 5.58 33.79 22.88
N SER A 60 5.52 35.06 23.26
CA SER A 60 4.26 35.80 23.46
C SER A 60 3.39 35.95 22.20
N TYR A 61 4.00 35.92 21.01
CA TYR A 61 3.25 35.98 19.75
C TYR A 61 2.60 34.62 19.43
N LEU A 62 3.30 33.52 19.70
CA LEU A 62 2.79 32.17 19.43
C LEU A 62 1.78 31.69 20.48
N SER A 63 1.88 32.21 21.71
CA SER A 63 0.94 31.90 22.80
C SER A 63 -0.38 32.67 22.73
N ASP A 64 -0.52 33.64 21.81
CA ASP A 64 -1.82 34.21 21.46
C ASP A 64 -2.79 33.09 21.06
N PHE A 65 -4.04 33.20 21.51
CA PHE A 65 -5.07 32.20 21.29
C PHE A 65 -5.23 31.81 19.81
N LYS A 66 -5.19 32.79 18.88
CA LYS A 66 -5.36 32.50 17.45
C LYS A 66 -4.19 31.72 16.90
N SER A 67 -2.97 32.16 17.18
CA SER A 67 -1.74 31.52 16.74
C SER A 67 -1.59 30.13 17.34
N PHE A 68 -1.85 29.97 18.64
CA PHE A 68 -1.82 28.69 19.33
C PHE A 68 -2.86 27.71 18.77
N SER A 69 -4.11 28.16 18.58
CA SER A 69 -5.18 27.32 18.02
C SER A 69 -4.83 26.83 16.60
N LEU A 70 -4.28 27.72 15.75
CA LEU A 70 -3.83 27.35 14.41
C LEU A 70 -2.70 26.32 14.45
N LEU A 71 -1.70 26.54 15.30
CA LEU A 71 -0.57 25.61 15.45
C LEU A 71 -1.02 24.23 15.96
N GLN A 72 -1.95 24.19 16.90
CA GLN A 72 -2.56 22.94 17.36
C GLN A 72 -3.31 22.23 16.23
N GLN A 73 -4.09 22.95 15.42
CA GLN A 73 -4.76 22.35 14.26
C GLN A 73 -3.76 21.79 13.24
N ILE A 74 -2.68 22.52 12.94
CA ILE A 74 -1.61 22.06 12.05
C ILE A 74 -0.94 20.80 12.62
N ARG A 75 -0.61 20.82 13.92
CA ARG A 75 0.01 19.69 14.62
C ARG A 75 -0.92 18.48 14.65
N SER A 76 -2.18 18.63 15.03
CA SER A 76 -3.18 17.56 14.99
C SER A 76 -3.34 17.02 13.58
N LYS A 77 -3.40 17.88 12.56
CA LYS A 77 -3.49 17.45 11.16
C LYS A 77 -2.27 16.62 10.75
N PHE A 78 -1.06 17.06 11.10
CA PHE A 78 0.16 16.31 10.83
C PHE A 78 0.18 14.94 11.53
N MET A 79 -0.21 14.90 12.80
CA MET A 79 -0.25 13.66 13.59
C MET A 79 -1.36 12.70 13.13
N ASN A 80 -2.49 13.25 12.64
CA ASN A 80 -3.66 12.48 12.21
C ASN A 80 -3.62 12.07 10.73
N TYR A 81 -2.80 12.70 9.88
CA TYR A 81 -2.75 12.39 8.45
C TYR A 81 -2.03 11.06 8.19
N TYR A 82 -2.85 10.05 7.92
CA TYR A 82 -2.55 8.71 7.40
C TYR A 82 -1.59 8.67 6.19
N TYR A 83 -1.45 9.79 5.45
CA TYR A 83 -0.77 9.83 4.14
C TYR A 83 0.65 10.38 4.18
N THR A 84 1.01 11.20 5.17
CA THR A 84 2.39 11.73 5.33
C THR A 84 3.36 10.70 5.91
N VAL A 85 2.84 9.54 6.34
CA VAL A 85 3.58 8.47 7.01
C VAL A 85 3.94 7.34 6.04
N ASN A 86 3.18 7.18 4.96
CA ASN A 86 3.41 6.12 3.98
C ASN A 86 4.48 6.56 2.97
N PHE A 87 5.55 5.78 2.93
CA PHE A 87 6.81 6.00 2.19
C PHE A 87 7.84 6.90 2.87
N ALA A 88 8.29 6.48 4.05
CA ALA A 88 9.67 6.76 4.43
C ALA A 88 10.63 5.91 3.61
N HIS A 89 10.93 6.34 2.38
CA HIS A 89 11.84 5.67 1.44
C HIS A 89 13.27 5.44 1.95
N ASN A 90 13.57 5.75 3.22
CA ASN A 90 14.91 5.85 3.78
C ASN A 90 14.90 5.75 5.33
N LEU A 91 13.97 4.98 5.91
CA LEU A 91 14.08 4.53 7.31
C LEU A 91 14.58 3.10 7.33
N SER A 92 15.36 2.72 8.35
CA SER A 92 15.54 1.29 8.61
C SER A 92 14.20 0.71 9.01
N GLY A 93 13.93 -0.55 8.69
CA GLY A 93 12.61 -1.11 9.01
C GLY A 93 12.36 -1.16 10.53
N SER A 94 13.40 -1.23 11.38
CA SER A 94 13.28 -1.06 12.83
C SER A 94 12.76 0.33 13.22
N ASP A 95 13.30 1.38 12.61
CA ASP A 95 12.84 2.76 12.86
C ASP A 95 11.40 2.96 12.37
N GLN A 96 11.02 2.28 11.28
CA GLN A 96 9.67 2.32 10.74
C GLN A 96 8.66 1.64 11.67
N ILE A 97 9.02 0.52 12.32
CA ILE A 97 8.17 -0.12 13.34
C ILE A 97 8.03 0.77 14.57
N GLU A 98 9.12 1.36 15.06
CA GLU A 98 9.07 2.27 16.21
C GLU A 98 8.16 3.46 15.90
N TRP A 99 8.28 4.02 14.70
CA TRP A 99 7.43 5.08 14.21
C TRP A 99 5.95 4.67 14.15
N PHE A 100 5.66 3.45 13.67
CA PHE A 100 4.29 2.95 13.64
C PHE A 100 3.70 2.71 15.03
N ASN A 101 4.49 2.20 15.98
CA ASN A 101 4.06 2.03 17.36
C ASN A 101 3.73 3.38 18.02
N VAL A 102 4.58 4.38 17.77
CA VAL A 102 4.36 5.76 18.18
C VAL A 102 3.03 6.30 17.66
N LEU A 103 2.73 6.10 16.38
CA LEU A 103 1.48 6.57 15.77
C LEU A 103 0.26 5.87 16.39
N ASN A 104 0.33 4.55 16.57
CA ASN A 104 -0.72 3.77 17.22
C ASN A 104 -0.99 4.22 18.66
N LEU A 105 0.07 4.53 19.42
CA LEU A 105 -0.05 5.06 20.78
C LEU A 105 -0.61 6.48 20.83
N ALA A 106 -0.36 7.29 19.79
CA ALA A 106 -0.88 8.64 19.65
C ALA A 106 -2.35 8.69 19.14
N GLY A 107 -3.00 7.54 18.98
CA GLY A 107 -4.39 7.44 18.51
C GLY A 107 -4.55 7.36 16.98
N SER A 108 -3.44 7.34 16.22
CA SER A 108 -3.42 7.14 14.77
C SER A 108 -3.30 5.65 14.45
N SER A 109 -4.31 5.05 13.82
CA SER A 109 -4.32 3.59 13.55
C SER A 109 -3.52 3.20 12.31
N VAL A 110 -2.21 2.99 12.44
CA VAL A 110 -1.43 2.27 11.41
C VAL A 110 -2.06 0.89 11.22
N SER A 111 -2.38 0.54 9.98
CA SER A 111 -3.10 -0.70 9.72
C SER A 111 -2.23 -1.91 10.06
N SER A 112 -2.85 -3.00 10.52
CA SER A 112 -2.16 -4.27 10.76
C SER A 112 -1.42 -4.77 9.51
N LEU A 113 -1.91 -4.42 8.31
CA LEU A 113 -1.27 -4.73 7.05
C LEU A 113 0.08 -4.01 6.89
N GLU A 114 0.12 -2.69 7.08
CA GLU A 114 1.34 -1.89 6.96
C GLU A 114 2.42 -2.34 7.95
N MET A 115 2.02 -2.69 9.18
CA MET A 115 2.90 -3.31 10.17
C MET A 115 3.51 -4.61 9.65
N LYS A 116 2.69 -5.51 9.10
CA LYS A 116 3.17 -6.81 8.57
C LYS A 116 4.14 -6.65 7.41
N LEU A 117 3.82 -5.76 6.46
CA LEU A 117 4.68 -5.49 5.30
C LEU A 117 6.03 -4.91 5.73
N THR A 118 6.05 -4.04 6.75
CA THR A 118 7.29 -3.49 7.31
C THR A 118 8.12 -4.56 8.02
N ILE A 119 7.48 -5.43 8.81
CA ILE A 119 8.16 -6.57 9.44
C ILE A 119 8.80 -7.48 8.39
N LEU A 120 8.11 -7.76 7.28
CA LEU A 120 8.68 -8.53 6.17
C LEU A 120 9.90 -7.84 5.56
N GLN A 121 9.84 -6.53 5.36
CA GLN A 121 10.95 -5.76 4.82
C GLN A 121 12.20 -5.84 5.72
N ILE A 122 12.03 -5.74 7.05
CA ILE A 122 13.12 -5.94 8.03
C ILE A 122 13.73 -7.33 7.90
N LYS A 123 12.88 -8.34 7.69
CA LYS A 123 13.30 -9.73 7.48
C LYS A 123 13.89 -9.97 6.08
N GLY A 124 14.15 -8.89 5.32
CA GLY A 124 14.80 -8.94 4.02
C GLY A 124 13.87 -9.32 2.88
N LEU A 125 12.56 -9.09 2.99
CA LEU A 125 11.58 -9.28 1.93
C LEU A 125 10.72 -8.02 1.74
N ASP A 126 10.98 -7.28 0.67
CA ASP A 126 10.29 -6.03 0.37
C ASP A 126 9.11 -6.28 -0.59
N PHE A 127 7.90 -6.43 -0.05
CA PHE A 127 6.69 -6.70 -0.85
C PHE A 127 6.45 -5.67 -1.95
N TYR A 128 6.70 -4.38 -1.68
CA TYR A 128 6.45 -3.34 -2.67
C TYR A 128 7.44 -3.42 -3.82
N LYS A 129 8.72 -3.57 -3.51
CA LYS A 129 9.79 -3.66 -4.51
C LYS A 129 9.79 -4.98 -5.26
N GLU A 130 9.62 -6.10 -4.56
CA GLU A 130 9.73 -7.45 -5.11
C GLU A 130 8.44 -7.92 -5.80
N TYR A 131 7.28 -7.31 -5.50
CA TYR A 131 6.01 -7.79 -6.04
C TYR A 131 5.02 -6.71 -6.47
N ALA A 132 4.56 -5.82 -5.58
CA ALA A 132 3.46 -4.91 -5.93
C ALA A 132 3.80 -3.95 -7.08
N LYS A 133 5.02 -3.37 -7.09
CA LYS A 133 5.47 -2.51 -8.19
C LYS A 133 5.69 -3.29 -9.50
N PRO A 134 6.40 -4.43 -9.52
CA PRO A 134 6.45 -5.29 -10.71
C PRO A 134 5.07 -5.67 -11.24
N PHE A 135 4.14 -6.02 -10.34
CA PHE A 135 2.77 -6.37 -10.69
C PHE A 135 2.07 -5.24 -11.44
N ILE A 136 2.08 -4.03 -10.88
CA ILE A 136 1.49 -2.84 -11.51
C ILE A 136 2.22 -2.51 -12.83
N GLY A 137 3.55 -2.64 -12.83
CA GLY A 137 4.37 -2.42 -14.01
C GLY A 137 3.99 -3.31 -15.20
N ILE A 138 3.53 -4.55 -14.97
CA ILE A 138 3.02 -5.41 -16.05
C ILE A 138 1.73 -4.83 -16.66
N PHE A 139 0.81 -4.31 -15.83
CA PHE A 139 -0.40 -3.64 -16.35
C PHE A 139 -0.05 -2.37 -17.12
N GLU A 140 0.85 -1.54 -16.61
CA GLU A 140 1.33 -0.32 -17.27
C GLU A 140 1.97 -0.64 -18.64
N GLN A 141 2.83 -1.65 -18.70
CA GLN A 141 3.49 -2.09 -19.95
C GLN A 141 2.50 -2.58 -21.01
N ASN A 142 1.37 -3.12 -20.59
CA ASN A 142 0.29 -3.59 -21.47
C ASN A 142 -0.80 -2.53 -21.72
N GLY A 143 -0.66 -1.31 -21.19
CA GLY A 143 -1.62 -0.21 -21.42
C GLY A 143 -2.89 -0.25 -20.56
N TYR A 144 -2.88 -0.97 -19.44
CA TYR A 144 -4.05 -1.20 -18.57
C TYR A 144 -3.91 -0.60 -17.16
N ASP A 145 -3.08 0.43 -17.00
CA ASP A 145 -2.92 1.17 -15.75
C ASP A 145 -4.23 1.82 -15.26
N VAL A 146 -5.08 2.23 -16.21
CA VAL A 146 -6.40 2.83 -15.96
C VAL A 146 -7.36 1.92 -15.19
N LEU A 147 -7.12 0.61 -15.14
CA LEU A 147 -7.94 -0.33 -14.37
C LEU A 147 -7.74 -0.17 -12.85
N PHE A 148 -6.67 0.48 -12.40
CA PHE A 148 -6.45 0.85 -11.00
C PHE A 148 -7.13 2.18 -10.66
N THR A 149 -8.43 2.12 -10.38
CA THR A 149 -9.25 3.31 -10.12
C THR A 149 -8.96 4.02 -8.80
N HIS A 150 -8.34 3.35 -7.83
CA HIS A 150 -8.05 3.91 -6.50
C HIS A 150 -6.67 3.53 -6.01
N LYS A 151 -5.94 4.47 -5.40
CA LYS A 151 -4.62 4.17 -4.82
C LYS A 151 -4.59 3.04 -3.78
N LYS A 152 -5.72 2.79 -3.10
CA LYS A 152 -5.84 1.63 -2.17
C LYS A 152 -5.83 0.28 -2.90
N THR A 153 -6.24 0.23 -4.17
CA THR A 153 -6.25 -1.01 -4.97
C THR A 153 -4.86 -1.43 -5.44
N GLU A 154 -3.89 -0.51 -5.45
CA GLU A 154 -2.47 -0.80 -5.73
C GLU A 154 -1.82 -1.74 -4.70
N VAL A 155 -2.47 -1.96 -3.55
CA VAL A 155 -2.00 -2.92 -2.53
C VAL A 155 -2.96 -4.10 -2.40
N SER A 156 -4.27 -3.85 -2.31
CA SER A 156 -5.24 -4.93 -2.09
C SER A 156 -5.38 -5.87 -3.29
N ILE A 157 -5.27 -5.37 -4.53
CA ILE A 157 -5.36 -6.23 -5.71
C ILE A 157 -4.15 -7.16 -5.80
N PRO A 158 -2.89 -6.67 -5.80
CA PRO A 158 -1.74 -7.56 -5.81
C PRO A 158 -1.80 -8.60 -4.67
N LEU A 159 -2.18 -8.19 -3.46
CA LEU A 159 -2.34 -9.12 -2.33
C LEU A 159 -3.38 -10.21 -2.58
N SER A 160 -4.54 -9.85 -3.13
CA SER A 160 -5.58 -10.84 -3.44
C SER A 160 -5.14 -11.81 -4.54
N THR A 161 -4.35 -11.37 -5.52
CA THR A 161 -3.80 -12.23 -6.58
C THR A 161 -2.76 -13.23 -6.07
N LEU A 162 -2.26 -13.06 -4.84
CA LEU A 162 -1.43 -14.08 -4.17
C LEU A 162 -2.26 -15.21 -3.55
N ASN A 163 -3.58 -15.07 -3.41
CA ASN A 163 -4.42 -16.09 -2.79
C ASN A 163 -4.35 -17.45 -3.52
N PRO A 164 -4.46 -17.52 -4.88
CA PRO A 164 -4.30 -18.79 -5.59
C PRO A 164 -2.90 -19.41 -5.39
N ALA A 165 -1.84 -18.58 -5.42
CA ALA A 165 -0.48 -19.06 -5.22
C ALA A 165 -0.26 -19.59 -3.79
N TYR A 166 -0.86 -18.94 -2.80
CA TYR A 166 -0.88 -19.40 -1.41
C TYR A 166 -1.53 -20.79 -1.28
N GLU A 167 -2.70 -20.99 -1.90
CA GLU A 167 -3.38 -22.28 -1.85
C GLU A 167 -2.57 -23.37 -2.57
N VAL A 168 -2.04 -23.10 -3.76
CA VAL A 168 -1.24 -24.05 -4.54
C VAL A 168 0.07 -24.43 -3.83
N ILE A 169 0.83 -23.44 -3.32
CA ILE A 169 2.13 -23.70 -2.67
C ILE A 169 1.95 -24.54 -1.40
N LEU A 170 0.89 -24.29 -0.63
CA LEU A 170 0.61 -25.04 0.60
C LEU A 170 -0.21 -26.31 0.37
N GLY A 171 -0.52 -26.67 -0.88
CA GLY A 171 -1.31 -27.86 -1.22
C GLY A 171 -2.73 -27.84 -0.63
N LYS A 172 -3.34 -26.66 -0.53
CA LYS A 172 -4.70 -26.49 0.01
C LYS A 172 -5.75 -26.63 -1.08
N GLU A 173 -6.88 -27.22 -0.72
CA GLU A 173 -8.08 -27.14 -1.56
C GLU A 173 -8.57 -25.69 -1.63
N HIS A 174 -9.07 -25.30 -2.81
CA HIS A 174 -9.59 -23.95 -3.02
C HIS A 174 -10.79 -23.66 -2.12
N SER A 175 -10.69 -22.57 -1.36
CA SER A 175 -11.83 -22.00 -0.65
C SER A 175 -12.32 -20.73 -1.32
N SER A 176 -13.64 -20.57 -1.42
CA SER A 176 -14.27 -19.46 -2.16
C SER A 176 -13.80 -18.08 -1.73
N ASN A 177 -13.40 -17.91 -0.46
CA ASN A 177 -12.90 -16.65 0.10
C ASN A 177 -11.41 -16.36 -0.20
N TYR A 178 -10.73 -17.20 -0.99
CA TYR A 178 -9.40 -16.99 -1.56
C TYR A 178 -9.46 -16.62 -3.05
N SER A 179 -10.58 -16.05 -3.50
CA SER A 179 -10.68 -15.52 -4.86
C SER A 179 -9.70 -14.33 -5.07
N PRO A 180 -9.13 -14.16 -6.28
CA PRO A 180 -8.19 -13.07 -6.58
C PRO A 180 -8.93 -11.74 -6.85
N MET A 181 -9.75 -11.32 -5.88
CA MET A 181 -10.44 -10.03 -5.90
C MET A 181 -10.13 -9.23 -4.64
N ALA A 182 -10.11 -7.90 -4.76
CA ALA A 182 -9.66 -6.99 -3.70
C ALA A 182 -10.36 -7.22 -2.33
N SER A 183 -11.66 -7.55 -2.32
CA SER A 183 -12.43 -7.80 -1.09
C SER A 183 -12.02 -9.08 -0.37
N ASP A 184 -11.34 -10.00 -1.06
CA ASP A 184 -10.88 -11.28 -0.55
C ASP A 184 -9.38 -11.28 -0.24
N ALA A 185 -8.71 -10.13 -0.25
CA ALA A 185 -7.31 -10.05 0.19
C ALA A 185 -7.15 -10.69 1.59
N LYS A 186 -6.28 -11.71 1.69
CA LYS A 186 -5.97 -12.42 2.95
C LYS A 186 -4.55 -12.14 3.43
N PRO A 187 -4.17 -10.88 3.70
CA PRO A 187 -2.79 -10.56 4.05
C PRO A 187 -2.30 -11.32 5.28
N SER A 188 -3.16 -11.57 6.26
CA SER A 188 -2.78 -12.34 7.46
C SER A 188 -2.38 -13.78 7.14
N ALA A 189 -3.05 -14.42 6.18
CA ALA A 189 -2.73 -15.79 5.79
C ALA A 189 -1.53 -15.80 4.84
N VAL A 190 -1.58 -15.01 3.77
CA VAL A 190 -0.52 -14.98 2.74
C VAL A 190 0.82 -14.54 3.33
N LEU A 191 0.86 -13.42 4.06
CA LEU A 191 2.10 -12.85 4.62
C LEU A 191 2.65 -13.62 5.83
N SER A 192 1.96 -14.69 6.27
CA SER A 192 2.46 -15.60 7.31
C SER A 192 3.32 -16.73 6.75
N MET A 193 3.34 -16.92 5.42
CA MET A 193 4.26 -17.86 4.78
C MET A 193 5.72 -17.46 5.01
N GLY A 194 6.63 -18.43 4.96
CA GLY A 194 8.07 -18.16 5.01
C GLY A 194 8.53 -17.31 3.82
N ASN A 195 9.63 -16.58 3.98
CA ASN A 195 10.14 -15.67 2.94
C ASN A 195 10.39 -16.37 1.59
N GLU A 196 10.86 -17.62 1.60
CA GLU A 196 11.08 -18.39 0.37
C GLU A 196 9.76 -18.70 -0.34
N ASP A 197 8.75 -19.14 0.39
CA ASP A 197 7.44 -19.45 -0.18
C ASP A 197 6.69 -18.19 -0.62
N LEU A 198 6.87 -17.07 0.08
CA LEU A 198 6.39 -15.76 -0.37
C LEU A 198 7.01 -15.37 -1.71
N ARG A 199 8.33 -15.53 -1.87
CA ARG A 199 9.00 -15.23 -3.15
C ARG A 199 8.53 -16.15 -4.28
N LYS A 200 8.33 -17.44 -3.99
CA LYS A 200 7.71 -18.37 -4.95
C LYS A 200 6.31 -17.89 -5.34
N ALA A 201 5.50 -17.46 -4.36
CA ALA A 201 4.16 -16.94 -4.61
C ALA A 201 4.19 -15.68 -5.49
N PHE A 202 5.11 -14.75 -5.22
CA PHE A 202 5.31 -13.54 -6.03
C PHE A 202 5.65 -13.91 -7.48
N GLN A 203 6.63 -14.81 -7.67
CA GLN A 203 7.04 -15.23 -9.00
C GLN A 203 5.93 -15.94 -9.77
N LEU A 204 5.16 -16.83 -9.12
CA LEU A 204 4.02 -17.50 -9.73
C LEU A 204 2.95 -16.49 -10.16
N ALA A 205 2.59 -15.55 -9.28
CA ALA A 205 1.58 -14.56 -9.59
C ALA A 205 2.01 -13.61 -10.72
N LEU A 206 3.25 -13.12 -10.72
CA LEU A 206 3.77 -12.26 -11.80
C LEU A 206 3.75 -12.98 -13.15
N LYS A 207 4.28 -14.20 -13.21
CA LYS A 207 4.29 -15.01 -14.44
C LYS A 207 2.90 -15.32 -14.95
N SER A 208 1.95 -15.58 -14.06
CA SER A 208 0.57 -15.86 -14.45
C SER A 208 -0.17 -14.62 -14.97
N ILE A 209 0.20 -13.43 -14.51
CA ILE A 209 -0.33 -12.17 -15.06
C ILE A 209 0.26 -11.91 -16.45
N GLU A 210 1.57 -12.08 -16.65
CA GLU A 210 2.20 -12.02 -17.97
C GLU A 210 1.51 -12.98 -18.95
N LYS A 211 1.37 -14.25 -18.54
CA LYS A 211 0.67 -15.28 -19.32
C LYS A 211 -0.79 -14.92 -19.61
N THR A 212 -1.45 -14.15 -18.74
CA THR A 212 -2.82 -13.69 -18.95
C THR A 212 -2.89 -12.67 -20.08
N PHE A 213 -1.98 -11.70 -20.09
CA PHE A 213 -1.93 -10.71 -21.17
C PHE A 213 -1.53 -11.36 -22.50
N ASP A 214 -0.53 -12.26 -22.48
CA ASP A 214 -0.15 -13.05 -23.66
C ASP A 214 -1.36 -13.83 -24.19
N PHE A 215 -2.12 -14.49 -23.30
CA PHE A 215 -3.33 -15.23 -23.69
C PHE A 215 -4.40 -14.35 -24.31
N ILE A 216 -4.66 -13.16 -23.77
CA ILE A 216 -5.63 -12.22 -24.33
C ILE A 216 -5.20 -11.77 -25.73
N GLN A 217 -3.92 -11.41 -25.89
CA GLN A 217 -3.36 -10.95 -27.15
C GLN A 217 -3.32 -12.06 -28.22
N GLU A 218 -2.81 -13.25 -27.87
CA GLU A 218 -2.66 -14.38 -28.80
C GLU A 218 -4.01 -14.92 -29.32
N ASN A 219 -5.10 -14.64 -28.62
CA ASN A 219 -6.45 -15.09 -28.99
C ASN A 219 -7.36 -13.95 -29.45
N ASP A 220 -6.83 -12.75 -29.66
CA ASP A 220 -7.57 -11.57 -30.13
C ASP A 220 -8.85 -11.31 -29.33
N LEU A 221 -8.74 -11.43 -27.99
CA LEU A 221 -9.87 -11.24 -27.09
C LEU A 221 -10.16 -9.74 -26.90
N GLN A 222 -11.40 -9.44 -26.52
CA GLN A 222 -11.81 -8.06 -26.22
C GLN A 222 -10.93 -7.44 -25.14
N GLU A 223 -10.68 -6.13 -25.22
CA GLU A 223 -9.90 -5.44 -24.20
C GLU A 223 -10.58 -5.54 -22.82
N PRO A 224 -9.83 -5.84 -21.75
CA PRO A 224 -10.36 -5.93 -20.42
C PRO A 224 -10.91 -4.57 -19.96
N THR A 225 -12.17 -4.57 -19.52
CA THR A 225 -12.82 -3.39 -18.95
C THR A 225 -12.77 -3.39 -17.43
N ARG A 226 -12.43 -4.55 -16.83
CA ARG A 226 -12.35 -4.73 -15.38
C ARG A 226 -11.13 -5.55 -15.00
N ILE A 227 -10.47 -5.13 -13.94
CA ILE A 227 -9.29 -5.84 -13.39
C ILE A 227 -9.57 -7.30 -13.01
N ASP A 228 -10.83 -7.61 -12.65
CA ASP A 228 -11.29 -8.95 -12.31
C ASP A 228 -11.09 -9.97 -13.44
N GLU A 229 -11.26 -9.55 -14.69
CA GLU A 229 -11.08 -10.39 -15.88
C GLU A 229 -9.63 -10.89 -15.95
N ILE A 230 -8.68 -10.01 -15.61
CA ILE A 230 -7.25 -10.31 -15.59
C ILE A 230 -6.87 -11.14 -14.35
N THR A 231 -7.31 -10.72 -13.16
CA THR A 231 -6.89 -11.40 -11.93
C THR A 231 -7.47 -12.81 -11.81
N TYR A 232 -8.65 -13.07 -12.39
CA TYR A 232 -9.27 -14.39 -12.41
C TYR A 232 -8.53 -15.34 -13.36
N LEU A 233 -8.19 -14.88 -14.58
CA LEU A 233 -7.37 -15.66 -15.51
C LEU A 233 -5.98 -15.94 -14.94
N ALA A 234 -5.35 -14.95 -14.30
CA ALA A 234 -4.07 -15.17 -13.63
C ALA A 234 -4.19 -16.22 -12.52
N GLY A 235 -5.26 -16.16 -11.71
CA GLY A 235 -5.58 -17.19 -10.73
C GLY A 235 -5.77 -18.57 -11.36
N TYR A 236 -6.46 -18.65 -12.50
CA TYR A 236 -6.61 -19.89 -13.26
C TYR A 236 -5.26 -20.47 -13.68
N PHE A 237 -4.36 -19.66 -14.24
CA PHE A 237 -3.05 -20.11 -14.69
C PHE A 237 -2.12 -20.53 -13.54
N ILE A 238 -2.31 -19.99 -12.33
CA ILE A 238 -1.61 -20.48 -11.13
C ILE A 238 -2.05 -21.92 -10.78
N TYR A 239 -3.35 -22.23 -10.87
CA TYR A 239 -3.85 -23.60 -10.65
C TYR A 239 -3.53 -24.54 -11.82
N ASN A 240 -3.53 -24.02 -13.05
CA ASN A 240 -3.42 -24.78 -14.28
C ASN A 240 -2.19 -24.31 -15.08
N ASN A 241 -1.00 -24.71 -14.64
CA ASN A 241 0.27 -24.31 -15.26
C ASN A 241 0.37 -24.69 -16.75
N SER A 242 -0.28 -25.77 -17.18
CA SER A 242 -0.41 -26.19 -18.58
C SER A 242 -1.86 -26.20 -19.01
N VAL A 243 -2.14 -25.61 -20.18
CA VAL A 243 -3.49 -25.53 -20.74
C VAL A 243 -3.50 -26.30 -22.05
N SER A 244 -4.32 -27.36 -22.13
CA SER A 244 -4.56 -28.09 -23.37
C SER A 244 -5.40 -27.27 -24.35
N SER A 245 -5.39 -27.63 -25.63
CA SER A 245 -6.20 -26.93 -26.64
C SER A 245 -7.70 -26.89 -26.29
N GLU A 246 -8.25 -27.98 -25.76
CA GLU A 246 -9.67 -28.03 -25.33
C GLU A 246 -9.96 -27.06 -24.18
N LYS A 247 -9.04 -26.95 -23.20
CA LYS A 247 -9.17 -25.98 -22.11
C LYS A 247 -9.02 -24.55 -22.62
N LYS A 248 -8.17 -24.33 -23.62
CA LYS A 248 -7.96 -23.03 -24.28
C LYS A 248 -9.28 -22.48 -24.83
N ASP A 249 -10.03 -23.31 -25.57
CA ASP A 249 -11.32 -22.90 -26.15
C ASP A 249 -12.36 -22.58 -25.07
N LYS A 250 -12.38 -23.35 -23.97
CA LYS A 250 -13.25 -23.08 -22.81
C LYS A 250 -12.91 -21.76 -22.13
N LEU A 251 -11.62 -21.42 -22.03
CA LEU A 251 -11.17 -20.14 -21.45
C LEU A 251 -11.51 -18.95 -22.34
N VAL A 252 -11.33 -19.07 -23.66
CA VAL A 252 -11.74 -18.04 -24.63
C VAL A 252 -13.23 -17.77 -24.52
N LYS A 253 -14.03 -18.84 -24.46
CA LYS A 253 -15.47 -18.74 -24.26
C LYS A 253 -15.81 -18.09 -22.91
N TRP A 254 -15.19 -18.55 -21.83
CA TRP A 254 -15.40 -17.97 -20.49
C TRP A 254 -15.11 -16.47 -20.48
N TYR A 255 -13.99 -16.03 -21.07
CA TYR A 255 -13.61 -14.61 -21.12
C TYR A 255 -14.60 -13.78 -21.94
N SER A 256 -15.10 -14.31 -23.06
CA SER A 256 -16.03 -13.60 -23.93
C SER A 256 -17.44 -13.48 -23.36
N GLU A 257 -17.82 -14.34 -22.41
CA GLU A 257 -19.16 -14.41 -21.84
C GLU A 257 -19.25 -13.84 -20.41
N ILE A 258 -18.12 -13.51 -19.78
CA ILE A 258 -18.10 -13.08 -18.38
C ILE A 258 -18.66 -11.65 -18.23
N ASP A 259 -19.56 -11.46 -17.25
CA ASP A 259 -20.06 -10.14 -16.87
C ASP A 259 -19.99 -9.97 -15.35
N PHE A 260 -19.06 -9.12 -14.90
CA PHE A 260 -18.88 -8.78 -13.49
C PHE A 260 -19.73 -7.58 -13.03
N ALA A 261 -20.30 -6.77 -13.94
CA ALA A 261 -20.92 -5.49 -13.59
C ALA A 261 -22.18 -5.63 -12.72
N LYS A 262 -22.81 -6.81 -12.73
CA LYS A 262 -24.08 -7.09 -12.03
C LYS A 262 -23.97 -8.14 -10.92
N GLN A 263 -22.75 -8.53 -10.56
CA GLN A 263 -22.53 -9.67 -9.65
C GLN A 263 -22.12 -9.21 -8.25
N ASP A 264 -22.78 -9.76 -7.23
CA ASP A 264 -22.34 -9.62 -5.86
C ASP A 264 -21.05 -10.44 -5.59
N ASN A 265 -20.42 -10.20 -4.43
CA ASN A 265 -19.17 -10.89 -4.09
C ASN A 265 -19.36 -12.41 -3.95
N THR A 266 -20.54 -12.91 -3.58
CA THR A 266 -20.78 -14.35 -3.48
C THR A 266 -20.75 -14.98 -4.86
N LYS A 267 -21.44 -14.40 -5.83
CA LYS A 267 -21.47 -14.88 -7.21
C LYS A 267 -20.11 -14.77 -7.88
N ARG A 268 -19.38 -13.68 -7.63
CA ARG A 268 -17.99 -13.50 -8.10
C ARG A 268 -17.05 -14.60 -7.58
N ARG A 269 -17.18 -15.02 -6.33
CA ARG A 269 -16.40 -16.16 -5.79
C ARG A 269 -16.75 -17.46 -6.51
N MET A 270 -18.03 -17.73 -6.72
CA MET A 270 -18.47 -18.93 -7.45
C MET A 270 -17.93 -18.95 -8.88
N MET A 271 -17.93 -17.81 -9.58
CA MET A 271 -17.34 -17.70 -10.92
C MET A 271 -15.87 -18.10 -10.93
N PHE A 272 -15.08 -17.70 -9.93
CA PHE A 272 -13.68 -18.12 -9.83
C PHE A 272 -13.56 -19.62 -9.52
N THR A 273 -14.35 -20.12 -8.57
CA THR A 273 -14.39 -21.54 -8.22
C THR A 273 -14.78 -22.45 -9.39
N GLU A 274 -15.65 -21.97 -10.29
CA GLU A 274 -16.02 -22.66 -11.53
C GLU A 274 -14.90 -22.57 -12.58
N LEU A 275 -14.30 -21.38 -12.76
CA LEU A 275 -13.20 -21.14 -13.70
C LEU A 275 -12.03 -22.11 -13.46
N ILE A 276 -11.56 -22.24 -12.22
CA ILE A 276 -10.38 -23.09 -11.92
C ILE A 276 -10.61 -24.58 -12.18
N LYS A 277 -11.86 -25.01 -12.38
CA LYS A 277 -12.25 -26.39 -12.68
C LYS A 277 -12.36 -26.69 -14.18
N LEU A 278 -12.24 -25.68 -15.05
CA LEU A 278 -12.20 -25.85 -16.51
C LEU A 278 -10.95 -26.63 -16.95
#